data_AF-A0A7W1GWF4-F1
#
_entry.id   AF-A0A7W1GWF4-F1
#
_cell.length_a   1.000
_cell.length_b   1.000
_cell.length_c   1.000
_cell.angle_alpha   90.00
_cell.angle_beta   90.00
_cell.angle_gamma   90.00
#
_symmetry.space_group_name_H-M   'P 1'
#
loop_
_entity.id
_entity.type
_entity.pdbx_description
1 polymer ?
#
loop_
_entity_poly.entity_id
_entity_poly.type
_entity_poly.pdbx_seq_one_letter_code
_entity_poly.pdbx_strand_id
1 'polypeptide(L)'
;MRKDNLDAMSYIERAFLDVKKTEDPPDVEDIGVDVNSLPSFTRSYTGKPAPKPAQRSLEIVTEENGKPVKLKPTKMKAPRPRRRRTPAVIAVIEPDLELIWQQMPKNIKFLASVYDDNVTQKYYSTEFRESREDLIMRMVDPQLNLEEAARLLGVCPATVRRYTNRGWLEHHRTVGNQRRFRLSGIVNFVEGYGRNPD
;
A
#
# COMPACT_ATOMS: atom_id res chain seq x y z
N MET A 1 -24.16 -42.18 9.56
CA MET A 1 -23.67 -40.79 9.67
C MET A 1 -24.56 -40.05 10.67
N ARG A 2 -24.12 -39.93 11.93
CA ARG A 2 -24.83 -39.11 12.92
C ARG A 2 -24.38 -37.66 12.71
N LYS A 3 -25.35 -36.73 12.68
CA LYS A 3 -25.09 -35.30 12.55
C LYS A 3 -24.89 -34.76 13.96
N ASP A 4 -23.69 -34.29 14.26
CA ASP A 4 -23.41 -33.58 15.50
C ASP A 4 -24.00 -32.17 15.37
N ASN A 5 -25.16 -31.96 15.98
CA ASN A 5 -25.76 -30.64 16.10
C ASN A 5 -25.01 -29.88 17.18
N LEU A 6 -23.94 -29.17 16.77
CA LEU A 6 -23.26 -28.20 17.62
C LEU A 6 -24.17 -26.99 17.80
N ASP A 7 -24.80 -26.88 18.97
CA ASP A 7 -25.58 -25.71 19.33
C ASP A 7 -24.66 -24.55 19.75
N ALA A 8 -24.53 -23.57 18.86
CA ALA A 8 -23.61 -22.45 19.02
C ALA A 8 -23.96 -21.54 20.20
N MET A 9 -25.24 -21.46 20.60
CA MET A 9 -25.67 -20.58 21.70
C MET A 9 -25.24 -21.12 23.06
N SER A 10 -25.42 -22.42 23.32
CA SER A 10 -24.99 -23.05 24.57
C SER A 10 -23.47 -23.01 24.77
N TYR A 11 -22.69 -23.05 23.68
CA TYR A 11 -21.23 -22.90 23.74
C TYR A 11 -20.81 -21.48 24.15
N ILE A 12 -21.47 -20.46 23.59
CA ILE A 12 -21.17 -19.05 23.90
C ILE A 12 -21.57 -18.74 25.35
N GLU A 13 -22.72 -19.23 25.82
CA GLU A 13 -23.17 -18.99 27.19
C GLU A 13 -22.22 -19.60 28.23
N ARG A 14 -21.68 -20.81 27.99
CA ARG A 14 -20.69 -21.44 28.90
C ARG A 14 -19.31 -20.79 28.86
N ALA A 15 -18.90 -20.25 27.70
CA ALA A 15 -17.57 -19.67 27.55
C ALA A 15 -17.45 -18.26 28.12
N PHE A 16 -18.57 -17.52 28.21
CA PHE A 16 -18.54 -16.08 28.53
C PHE A 16 -19.25 -15.68 29.83
N LEU A 17 -20.17 -16.48 30.37
CA LEU A 17 -20.77 -16.22 31.68
C LEU A 17 -20.11 -17.09 32.75
N ASP A 18 -19.50 -16.45 33.73
CA ASP A 18 -18.82 -17.05 34.87
C ASP A 18 -19.87 -17.58 35.87
N VAL A 19 -20.64 -18.58 35.44
CA VAL A 19 -21.61 -19.30 36.27
C VAL A 19 -20.81 -20.17 37.22
N LYS A 20 -20.93 -19.89 38.52
CA LYS A 20 -20.31 -20.66 39.60
C LYS A 20 -20.50 -22.15 39.38
N LYS A 21 -19.37 -22.85 39.26
CA LYS A 21 -19.25 -24.30 39.13
C LYS A 21 -20.01 -25.01 40.25
N THR A 22 -21.15 -25.59 39.92
CA THR A 22 -21.79 -26.62 40.73
C THR A 22 -22.00 -27.85 39.86
N GLU A 23 -21.44 -28.95 40.37
CA GLU A 23 -21.66 -30.35 40.01
C GLU A 23 -20.79 -30.94 38.88
N ASP A 24 -20.17 -32.06 39.22
CA ASP A 24 -19.19 -32.82 38.45
C ASP A 24 -19.79 -33.40 37.16
N PRO A 25 -19.02 -33.46 36.04
CA PRO A 25 -19.51 -34.04 34.80
C PRO A 25 -19.59 -35.57 34.89
N PRO A 26 -20.58 -36.22 34.24
CA PRO A 26 -20.65 -37.67 34.15
C PRO A 26 -19.53 -38.23 33.27
N ASP A 27 -19.09 -39.45 33.62
CA ASP A 27 -18.05 -40.23 32.94
C ASP A 27 -18.26 -40.27 31.43
N VAL A 28 -17.34 -39.64 30.69
CA VAL A 28 -17.25 -39.76 29.23
C VAL A 28 -16.09 -40.71 28.93
N GLU A 29 -16.43 -41.86 28.35
CA GLU A 29 -15.49 -42.91 27.98
C GLU A 29 -14.32 -42.39 27.13
N ASP A 30 -13.12 -42.88 27.46
CA ASP A 30 -11.84 -42.65 26.79
C ASP A 30 -11.93 -42.97 25.28
N ILE A 31 -12.05 -41.93 24.45
CA ILE A 31 -11.77 -42.05 23.02
C ILE A 31 -10.28 -41.78 22.84
N GLY A 32 -9.49 -42.85 22.83
CA GLY A 32 -8.07 -42.82 22.53
C GLY A 32 -7.79 -42.23 21.15
N VAL A 33 -7.33 -40.98 21.11
CA VAL A 33 -6.79 -40.36 19.90
C VAL A 33 -5.27 -40.45 19.96
N ASP A 34 -4.72 -41.30 19.10
CA ASP A 34 -3.30 -41.59 19.00
C ASP A 34 -2.54 -40.35 18.48
N VAL A 35 -1.79 -39.70 19.37
CA VAL A 35 -1.14 -38.38 19.14
C VAL A 35 0.03 -38.46 18.14
N ASN A 36 0.35 -39.66 17.65
CA ASN A 36 1.46 -39.93 16.72
C ASN A 36 1.10 -39.89 15.22
N SER A 37 -0.14 -39.50 14.86
CA SER A 37 -0.61 -39.47 13.47
C SER A 37 -0.76 -38.06 12.87
N LEU A 38 -0.02 -37.07 13.38
CA LEU A 38 0.02 -35.75 12.74
C LEU A 38 1.14 -35.71 11.69
N PRO A 39 0.84 -35.46 10.40
CA PRO A 39 1.89 -35.27 9.41
C PRO A 39 2.69 -34.01 9.76
N SER A 40 3.97 -34.18 10.06
CA SER A 40 4.92 -33.11 10.31
C SER A 40 5.09 -32.29 9.04
N PHE A 41 4.51 -31.09 9.04
CA PHE A 41 4.64 -30.13 7.95
C PHE A 41 6.05 -29.54 7.95
N THR A 42 7.02 -30.25 7.37
CA THR A 42 8.37 -29.75 7.13
C THR A 42 8.33 -28.73 6.00
N ARG A 43 8.11 -27.47 6.37
CA ARG A 43 8.33 -26.34 5.47
C ARG A 43 9.83 -26.18 5.26
N SER A 44 10.34 -26.67 4.13
CA SER A 44 11.71 -26.44 3.67
C SER A 44 11.92 -24.97 3.33
N TYR A 45 12.21 -24.16 4.35
CA TYR A 45 12.84 -22.86 4.14
C TYR A 45 14.30 -23.09 3.75
N THR A 46 14.61 -22.97 2.46
CA THR A 46 15.98 -22.74 1.98
C THR A 46 16.39 -21.30 2.31
N GLY A 47 16.61 -21.04 3.59
CA GLY A 47 17.17 -19.79 4.10
C GLY A 47 18.43 -20.12 4.89
N LYS A 48 19.56 -19.51 4.49
CA LYS A 48 20.86 -19.62 5.17
C LYS A 48 20.69 -19.48 6.70
N PRO A 49 21.38 -20.28 7.52
CA PRO A 49 21.25 -20.20 8.96
C PRO A 49 21.66 -18.81 9.45
N ALA A 50 20.83 -18.21 10.32
CA ALA A 50 21.14 -16.95 10.99
C ALA A 50 22.44 -17.10 11.82
N PRO A 51 23.35 -16.12 11.79
CA PRO A 51 24.55 -16.17 12.61
C PRO A 51 24.15 -16.15 14.10
N LYS A 52 24.71 -17.09 14.87
CA LYS A 52 24.53 -17.15 16.33
C LYS A 52 24.99 -15.83 16.97
N PRO A 53 24.29 -15.31 17.98
CA PRO A 53 24.76 -14.12 18.69
C PRO A 53 26.10 -14.43 19.36
N ALA A 54 27.14 -13.70 18.95
CA ALA A 54 28.46 -13.80 19.55
C ALA A 54 28.36 -13.44 21.04
N GLN A 55 28.69 -14.40 21.90
CA GLN A 55 28.91 -14.15 23.32
C GLN A 55 30.13 -13.24 23.45
N ARG A 56 29.88 -11.95 23.60
CA ARG A 56 30.92 -10.96 23.89
C ARG A 56 31.39 -11.20 25.32
N SER A 57 32.47 -11.95 25.49
CA SER A 57 33.16 -12.06 26.77
C SER A 57 33.63 -10.68 27.21
N LEU A 58 33.20 -10.26 28.41
CA LEU A 58 33.68 -9.06 29.07
C LEU A 58 35.11 -9.32 29.55
N GLU A 59 36.10 -9.00 28.73
CA GLU A 59 37.48 -8.89 29.21
C GLU A 59 37.58 -7.67 30.13
N ILE A 60 37.80 -7.93 31.41
CA ILE A 60 38.05 -6.90 32.42
C ILE A 60 39.45 -6.37 32.17
N VAL A 61 39.55 -5.17 31.59
CA VAL A 61 40.83 -4.47 31.40
C VAL A 61 41.39 -4.08 32.77
N THR A 62 42.43 -4.78 33.22
CA THR A 62 43.19 -4.47 34.43
C THR A 62 44.46 -3.69 34.07
N GLU A 63 44.69 -2.53 34.70
CA GLU A 63 45.98 -1.83 34.66
C GLU A 63 47.05 -2.62 35.45
N GLU A 64 48.32 -2.51 35.05
CA GLU A 64 49.49 -3.27 35.54
C GLU A 64 49.79 -3.16 37.05
N ASN A 65 49.00 -2.41 37.81
CA ASN A 65 49.16 -2.25 39.26
C ASN A 65 47.86 -2.51 40.02
N GLY A 66 47.22 -3.66 39.79
CA GLY A 66 46.27 -4.32 40.71
C GLY A 66 45.10 -3.49 41.25
N LYS A 67 44.81 -2.31 40.69
CA LYS A 67 43.76 -1.40 41.13
C LYS A 67 42.66 -1.38 40.05
N PRO A 68 41.37 -1.48 40.44
CA PRO A 68 40.29 -1.47 39.47
C PRO A 68 40.26 -0.12 38.74
N VAL A 69 40.20 -0.17 37.40
CA VAL A 69 40.08 1.01 36.54
C VAL A 69 38.76 1.71 36.88
N LYS A 70 38.83 2.85 37.56
CA LYS A 70 37.65 3.65 37.90
C LYS A 70 37.10 4.27 36.62
N LEU A 71 35.98 3.73 36.12
CA LEU A 71 35.20 4.33 35.05
C LEU A 71 34.79 5.74 35.46
N LYS A 72 35.30 6.77 34.75
CA LYS A 72 34.93 8.16 35.01
C LYS A 72 33.44 8.32 34.70
N PRO A 73 32.65 8.97 35.57
CA PRO A 73 31.23 9.17 35.31
C PRO A 73 31.05 10.05 34.07
N THR A 74 30.45 9.49 33.02
CA THR A 74 30.06 10.25 31.83
C THR A 74 28.98 11.24 32.24
N LYS A 75 29.29 12.54 32.20
CA LYS A 75 28.28 13.58 32.45
C LYS A 75 27.20 13.47 31.37
N MET A 76 26.05 12.91 31.72
CA MET A 76 24.90 12.81 30.81
C MET A 76 24.49 14.22 30.39
N LYS A 77 24.66 14.54 29.10
CA LYS A 77 24.10 15.77 28.51
C LYS A 77 22.69 15.44 28.05
N ALA A 78 21.76 16.38 28.25
CA ALA A 78 20.41 16.25 27.72
C ALA A 78 20.43 15.92 26.22
N PRO A 79 19.47 15.11 25.71
CA PRO A 79 19.36 14.81 24.29
C PRO A 79 19.34 16.11 23.50
N ARG A 80 20.27 16.26 22.55
CA ARG A 80 20.31 17.48 21.74
C ARG A 80 18.96 17.64 21.02
N PRO A 81 18.30 18.81 21.10
CA PRO A 81 17.05 19.04 20.39
C PRO A 81 17.29 18.78 18.90
N ARG A 82 16.43 17.95 18.31
CA ARG A 82 16.53 17.60 16.89
C ARG A 82 16.35 18.89 16.09
N ARG A 83 17.44 19.39 15.48
CA ARG A 83 17.39 20.56 14.60
C ARG A 83 16.37 20.26 13.50
N ARG A 84 15.22 20.93 13.53
CA ARG A 84 14.23 20.84 12.45
C ARG A 84 14.89 21.41 11.20
N ARG A 85 14.96 20.60 10.15
CA ARG A 85 15.45 21.04 8.85
C ARG A 85 14.42 22.03 8.31
N THR A 86 14.83 23.24 7.99
CA THR A 86 13.97 24.20 7.30
C THR A 86 13.55 23.54 5.97
N PRO A 87 12.24 23.41 5.68
CA PRO A 87 11.82 22.83 4.41
C PRO A 87 12.28 23.76 3.29
N ALA A 88 13.03 23.22 2.33
CA ALA A 88 13.29 23.95 1.10
C ALA A 88 11.95 24.16 0.39
N VAL A 89 11.68 25.39 -0.04
CA VAL A 89 10.53 25.67 -0.91
C VAL A 89 10.87 25.09 -2.27
N ILE A 90 10.34 23.91 -2.56
CA ILE A 90 10.46 23.29 -3.88
C ILE A 90 9.40 23.96 -4.75
N ALA A 91 9.81 24.64 -5.82
CA ALA A 91 8.87 25.15 -6.81
C ALA A 91 8.06 23.96 -7.35
N VAL A 92 6.74 24.09 -7.37
CA VAL A 92 5.83 22.97 -7.73
C VAL A 92 5.98 22.61 -9.21
N ILE A 93 6.32 23.58 -10.06
CA ILE A 93 6.47 23.44 -11.52
C ILE A 93 7.66 24.32 -11.98
N GLU A 94 8.44 23.84 -12.95
CA GLU A 94 9.51 24.62 -13.61
C GLU A 94 8.91 25.77 -14.44
N PRO A 95 9.54 26.97 -14.48
CA PRO A 95 8.94 28.16 -15.08
C PRO A 95 8.62 28.00 -16.58
N ASP A 96 9.43 27.23 -17.32
CA ASP A 96 9.20 26.99 -18.74
C ASP A 96 7.95 26.12 -18.99
N LEU A 97 7.67 25.17 -18.10
CA LEU A 97 6.48 24.31 -18.19
C LEU A 97 5.20 25.11 -17.96
N GLU A 98 5.25 26.13 -17.09
CA GLU A 98 4.12 27.02 -16.81
C GLU A 98 3.71 27.80 -18.07
N LEU A 99 4.68 28.32 -18.82
CA LEU A 99 4.42 29.05 -20.06
C LEU A 99 3.77 28.14 -21.12
N ILE A 100 4.25 26.90 -21.25
CA ILE A 100 3.66 25.91 -22.15
C ILE A 100 2.22 25.62 -21.72
N TRP A 101 1.98 25.39 -20.42
CA TRP A 101 0.65 25.09 -19.88
C TRP A 101 -0.38 26.18 -20.20
N GLN A 102 0.01 27.46 -20.08
CA GLN A 102 -0.86 28.59 -20.41
C GLN A 102 -1.23 28.64 -21.90
N GLN A 103 -0.36 28.17 -22.79
CA GLN A 103 -0.57 28.17 -24.23
C GLN A 103 -1.29 26.90 -24.73
N MET A 104 -1.23 25.79 -23.98
CA MET A 104 -1.75 24.48 -24.39
C MET A 104 -3.20 24.49 -24.90
N PRO A 105 -4.19 25.12 -24.23
CA PRO A 105 -5.57 25.10 -24.72
C PRO A 105 -5.74 25.80 -26.07
N LYS A 106 -4.96 26.86 -26.33
CA LYS A 106 -4.99 27.58 -27.61
C LYS A 106 -4.36 26.73 -28.71
N ASN A 107 -3.22 26.12 -28.41
CA ASN A 107 -2.49 25.27 -29.34
C ASN A 107 -3.31 24.05 -29.76
N ILE A 108 -3.96 23.36 -28.82
CA ILE A 108 -4.81 22.20 -29.13
C ILE A 108 -6.00 22.61 -30.01
N LYS A 109 -6.70 23.69 -29.66
CA LYS A 109 -7.83 24.18 -30.48
C LYS A 109 -7.40 24.55 -31.89
N PHE A 110 -6.27 25.23 -32.03
CA PHE A 110 -5.71 25.59 -33.32
C PHE A 110 -5.35 24.35 -34.15
N LEU A 111 -4.67 23.37 -33.55
CA LEU A 111 -4.33 22.12 -34.23
C LEU A 111 -5.57 21.32 -34.63
N ALA A 112 -6.63 21.34 -33.82
CA ALA A 112 -7.89 20.67 -34.13
C ALA A 112 -8.66 21.38 -35.25
N SER A 113 -8.58 22.71 -35.36
CA SER A 113 -9.33 23.46 -36.38
C SER A 113 -8.63 23.56 -37.74
N VAL A 114 -7.30 23.51 -37.76
CA VAL A 114 -6.51 23.79 -38.99
C VAL A 114 -6.22 22.54 -39.81
N TYR A 115 -6.16 21.36 -39.17
CA TYR A 115 -5.65 20.15 -39.81
C TYR A 115 -6.63 18.98 -39.72
N ASP A 116 -6.71 18.24 -40.83
CA ASP A 116 -7.52 17.03 -41.00
C ASP A 116 -6.67 15.80 -41.32
N ASP A 117 -7.19 14.61 -41.02
CA ASP A 117 -6.51 13.32 -41.27
C ASP A 117 -6.51 12.88 -42.74
N ASN A 118 -7.27 13.56 -43.61
CA ASN A 118 -7.39 13.24 -45.03
C ASN A 118 -6.07 13.27 -45.79
N VAL A 119 -5.16 14.17 -45.40
CA VAL A 119 -3.85 14.31 -46.05
C VAL A 119 -2.89 13.24 -45.54
N THR A 120 -2.86 13.00 -44.23
CA THR A 120 -1.95 12.03 -43.60
C THR A 120 -2.29 10.60 -44.00
N GLN A 121 -3.57 10.25 -44.07
CA GLN A 121 -4.01 8.89 -44.46
C GLN A 121 -3.49 8.46 -45.84
N LYS A 122 -3.20 9.38 -46.77
CA LYS A 122 -2.64 9.07 -48.09
C LYS A 122 -1.23 8.47 -48.03
N TYR A 123 -0.49 8.74 -46.96
CA TYR A 123 0.88 8.27 -46.78
C TYR A 123 0.97 6.96 -46.00
N TYR A 124 -0.12 6.52 -45.37
CA TYR A 124 -0.17 5.29 -44.59
C TYR A 124 -1.10 4.28 -45.25
N SER A 125 -0.60 3.06 -45.46
CA SER A 125 -1.35 2.00 -46.12
C SER A 125 -2.47 1.42 -45.28
N THR A 126 -2.40 1.59 -43.95
CA THR A 126 -3.40 1.10 -43.00
C THR A 126 -4.22 2.27 -42.48
N GLU A 127 -5.52 2.05 -42.29
CA GLU A 127 -6.38 3.00 -41.59
C GLU A 127 -5.89 3.21 -40.15
N PHE A 128 -6.01 4.44 -39.66
CA PHE A 128 -5.65 4.73 -38.28
C PHE A 128 -6.57 3.99 -37.31
N ARG A 129 -6.01 3.54 -36.19
CA ARG A 129 -6.75 2.81 -35.14
C ARG A 129 -7.71 3.71 -34.36
N GLU A 130 -7.44 4.99 -34.33
CA GLU A 130 -8.18 6.01 -33.59
C GLU A 130 -8.29 7.26 -34.46
N SER A 131 -9.35 8.05 -34.27
CA SER A 131 -9.48 9.33 -34.96
C SER A 131 -8.53 10.37 -34.35
N ARG A 132 -8.32 11.48 -35.05
CA ARG A 132 -7.61 12.65 -34.51
C ARG A 132 -8.17 13.13 -33.17
N GLU A 133 -9.49 13.18 -33.01
CA GLU A 133 -10.13 13.61 -31.77
C GLU A 133 -9.81 12.66 -30.61
N ASP A 134 -9.85 11.36 -30.86
CA ASP A 134 -9.50 10.34 -29.87
C ASP A 134 -8.02 10.43 -29.47
N LEU A 135 -7.13 10.66 -30.43
CA LEU A 135 -5.71 10.92 -30.19
C LEU A 135 -5.51 12.16 -29.30
N ILE A 136 -6.17 13.27 -29.62
CA ILE A 136 -6.11 14.51 -28.81
C ILE A 136 -6.66 14.25 -27.41
N MET A 137 -7.78 13.54 -27.29
CA MET A 137 -8.40 13.22 -26.01
C MET A 137 -7.46 12.38 -25.13
N ARG A 138 -6.72 11.43 -25.71
CA ARG A 138 -5.71 10.63 -24.98
C ARG A 138 -4.54 11.47 -24.49
N MET A 139 -4.19 12.55 -25.19
CA MET A 139 -3.14 13.48 -24.77
C MET A 139 -3.60 14.42 -23.65
N VAL A 140 -4.85 14.90 -23.72
CA VAL A 140 -5.41 15.86 -22.76
C VAL A 140 -5.91 15.20 -21.49
N ASP A 141 -6.65 14.10 -21.63
CA ASP A 141 -7.22 13.33 -20.51
C ASP A 141 -6.78 11.86 -20.61
N PRO A 142 -5.50 11.59 -20.29
CA PRO A 142 -4.93 10.26 -20.43
C PRO A 142 -5.62 9.26 -19.52
N GLN A 143 -5.69 8.02 -20.02
CA GLN A 143 -6.12 6.90 -19.21
C GLN A 143 -4.98 6.43 -18.31
N LEU A 144 -5.23 6.47 -17.01
CA LEU A 144 -4.27 6.11 -15.99
C LEU A 144 -4.53 4.72 -15.42
N ASN A 145 -3.45 4.05 -15.04
CA ASN A 145 -3.50 2.80 -14.29
C ASN A 145 -3.62 3.07 -12.77
N LEU A 146 -3.81 2.00 -11.99
CA LEU A 146 -3.98 2.10 -10.54
C LEU A 146 -2.74 2.67 -9.83
N GLU A 147 -1.55 2.34 -10.31
CA GLU A 147 -0.30 2.79 -9.72
C GLU A 147 -0.05 4.28 -10.00
N GLU A 148 -0.29 4.73 -11.22
CA GLU A 148 -0.22 6.13 -11.64
C GLU A 148 -1.18 6.99 -10.82
N ALA A 149 -2.44 6.56 -10.69
CA ALA A 149 -3.42 7.26 -9.86
C ALA A 149 -2.96 7.35 -8.39
N ALA A 150 -2.38 6.26 -7.84
CA ALA A 150 -1.86 6.24 -6.49
C ALA A 150 -0.67 7.21 -6.31
N ARG A 151 0.22 7.31 -7.30
CA ARG A 151 1.35 8.26 -7.29
C ARG A 151 0.89 9.71 -7.36
N LEU A 152 -0.08 10.03 -8.22
CA LEU A 152 -0.63 11.38 -8.34
C LEU A 152 -1.30 11.84 -7.04
N LEU A 153 -2.07 10.96 -6.40
CA LEU A 153 -2.74 11.26 -5.12
C LEU A 153 -1.79 11.17 -3.90
N GLY A 154 -0.60 10.58 -4.05
CA GLY A 154 0.33 10.36 -2.95
C GLY A 154 -0.16 9.34 -1.92
N VAL A 155 -0.93 8.32 -2.34
CA VAL A 155 -1.50 7.28 -1.47
C VAL A 155 -1.09 5.89 -1.92
N CYS A 156 -1.41 4.84 -1.15
CA CYS A 156 -1.15 3.47 -1.58
C CYS A 156 -2.24 2.95 -2.55
N PRO A 157 -1.91 1.97 -3.43
CA PRO A 157 -2.90 1.41 -4.37
C PRO A 157 -4.13 0.79 -3.70
N ALA A 158 -3.99 0.30 -2.46
CA ALA A 158 -5.12 -0.23 -1.69
C ALA A 158 -6.11 0.89 -1.30
N THR A 159 -5.62 2.09 -0.99
CA THR A 159 -6.47 3.25 -0.70
C THR A 159 -7.24 3.69 -1.94
N VAL A 160 -6.60 3.73 -3.11
CA VAL A 160 -7.30 4.03 -4.36
C VAL A 160 -8.42 3.03 -4.62
N ARG A 161 -8.18 1.73 -4.37
CA ARG A 161 -9.24 0.71 -4.46
C ARG A 161 -10.39 0.99 -3.50
N ARG A 162 -10.11 1.41 -2.25
CA ARG A 162 -11.15 1.80 -1.30
C ARG A 162 -11.97 2.98 -1.83
N TYR A 163 -11.34 4.00 -2.39
CA TYR A 163 -12.04 5.15 -2.98
C TYR A 163 -12.96 4.73 -4.13
N THR A 164 -12.50 3.82 -5.01
CA THR A 164 -13.36 3.30 -6.08
C THR A 164 -14.53 2.47 -5.57
N ASN A 165 -14.31 1.66 -4.52
CA ASN A 165 -15.37 0.82 -3.96
C ASN A 165 -16.42 1.66 -3.20
N ARG A 166 -16.00 2.80 -2.62
CA ARG A 166 -16.88 3.78 -1.98
C ARG A 166 -17.63 4.65 -3.01
N GLY A 167 -17.28 4.57 -4.30
CA GLY A 167 -17.89 5.39 -5.35
C GLY A 167 -17.40 6.84 -5.40
N TRP A 168 -16.33 7.18 -4.67
CA TRP A 168 -15.79 8.53 -4.65
C TRP A 168 -14.92 8.84 -5.86
N LEU A 169 -14.17 7.83 -6.32
CA LEU A 169 -13.29 7.96 -7.47
C LEU A 169 -13.89 7.17 -8.65
N GLU A 170 -14.20 7.90 -9.72
CA GLU A 170 -14.68 7.32 -10.97
C GLU A 170 -13.65 6.38 -11.57
N HIS A 171 -14.09 5.22 -12.03
CA HIS A 171 -13.24 4.23 -12.66
C HIS A 171 -13.98 3.49 -13.75
N HIS A 172 -13.25 3.09 -14.79
CA HIS A 172 -13.71 2.14 -15.77
C HIS A 172 -12.91 0.84 -15.66
N ARG A 173 -13.51 -0.26 -16.10
CA ARG A 173 -12.88 -1.58 -16.10
C ARG A 173 -12.52 -1.95 -17.53
N THR A 174 -11.31 -2.46 -17.72
CA THR A 174 -10.93 -3.05 -19.00
C THR A 174 -11.54 -4.44 -19.17
N VAL A 175 -11.41 -5.02 -20.37
CA VAL A 175 -11.79 -6.41 -20.66
C VAL A 175 -11.15 -7.40 -19.67
N GLY A 176 -9.93 -7.10 -19.20
CA GLY A 176 -9.23 -7.88 -18.16
C GLY A 176 -9.63 -7.54 -16.71
N ASN A 177 -10.77 -6.87 -16.50
CA ASN A 177 -11.28 -6.43 -15.19
C ASN A 177 -10.30 -5.53 -14.38
N GLN A 178 -9.35 -4.89 -15.06
CA GLN A 178 -8.41 -3.98 -14.42
C GLN A 178 -9.06 -2.60 -14.27
N ARG A 179 -8.87 -1.95 -13.11
CA ARG A 179 -9.33 -0.57 -12.90
C ARG A 179 -8.45 0.40 -13.68
N ARG A 180 -9.10 1.35 -14.32
CA ARG A 180 -8.51 2.44 -15.06
C ARG A 180 -9.23 3.73 -14.70
N PHE A 181 -8.50 4.82 -14.83
CA PHE A 181 -8.93 6.14 -14.37
C PHE A 181 -8.72 7.14 -15.50
N ARG A 182 -9.46 8.22 -15.48
CA ARG A 182 -9.19 9.42 -16.29
C ARG A 182 -8.54 10.46 -15.39
N LEU A 183 -7.65 11.27 -15.95
CA LEU A 183 -7.00 12.34 -15.20
C LEU A 183 -8.05 13.34 -14.70
N SER A 184 -9.03 13.67 -15.53
CA SER A 184 -10.19 14.51 -15.17
C SER A 184 -10.92 13.98 -13.93
N GLY A 185 -11.21 12.68 -13.87
CA GLY A 185 -11.87 12.05 -12.73
C GLY A 185 -11.06 12.10 -11.43
N ILE A 186 -9.72 12.04 -11.52
CA ILE A 186 -8.84 12.23 -10.35
C ILE A 186 -8.90 13.68 -9.87
N VAL A 187 -8.87 14.65 -10.78
CA VAL A 187 -8.96 16.07 -10.43
C VAL A 187 -10.31 16.38 -9.75
N ASN A 188 -11.42 15.92 -10.34
CA ASN A 188 -12.76 16.08 -9.76
C ASN A 188 -12.84 15.46 -8.35
N PHE A 189 -12.21 14.31 -8.15
CA PHE A 189 -12.12 13.69 -6.83
C PHE A 189 -11.35 14.57 -5.84
N VAL A 190 -10.19 15.11 -6.22
CA VAL A 190 -9.40 15.99 -5.34
C VAL A 190 -10.13 17.29 -5.04
N GLU A 191 -10.84 17.87 -6.00
CA GLU A 191 -11.64 19.08 -5.80
C GLU A 191 -12.83 18.85 -4.86
N GLY A 192 -13.57 17.75 -5.04
CA GLY A 192 -14.75 17.46 -4.24
C GLY A 192 -14.46 16.97 -2.82
N TYR A 193 -13.41 16.17 -2.66
CA TYR A 193 -13.13 15.45 -1.41
C TYR A 193 -11.85 15.92 -0.69
N GLY A 194 -10.99 16.67 -1.37
CA GLY A 194 -9.70 17.09 -0.83
C GLY A 194 -8.68 15.95 -0.72
N ARG A 195 -7.63 16.17 0.08
CA ARG A 195 -6.51 15.21 0.23
C ARG A 195 -6.90 13.97 1.04
N ASN A 196 -7.75 14.14 2.05
CA ASN A 196 -8.13 13.10 3.00
C ASN A 196 -9.67 13.06 3.11
N PRO A 197 -10.36 12.30 2.25
CA PRO A 197 -11.77 12.03 2.45
C PRO A 197 -11.97 10.99 3.54
N ASP A 198 -12.80 11.32 4.54
CA ASP A 198 -13.16 10.45 5.66
C ASP A 198 -14.37 9.55 5.34
#